data_AF-A0A353DYF9-F1
#
_entry.id   AF-A0A353DYF9-F1
#
_cell.length_a   1.000
_cell.length_b   1.000
_cell.length_c   1.000
_cell.angle_alpha   90.00
_cell.angle_beta   90.00
_cell.angle_gamma   90.00
#
_symmetry.space_group_name_H-M   'P 1'
#
loop_
_entity.id
_entity.type
_entity.pdbx_description
1 polymer ?
#
loop_
_entity_poly.entity_id
_entity_poly.type
_entity_poly.pdbx_seq_one_letter_code
_entity_poly.pdbx_strand_id
1 'polypeptide(L)'
;MIGKLTQRDGKVVCELDEDHYVELATVARLCEFKASEFAKNLKISERQLERLFRQQTGTTPKAWLRDQRMIYAKELFDRGMHKRLVSTITGFKSYSHFASEVSQYFGQQPKELEKAPVAVVS
;
A
#
# COMPACT_ATOMS: atom_id res chain seq x y z
N MET A 1 16.57 -3.75 6.91
CA MET A 1 16.72 -5.09 6.36
C MET A 1 17.66 -4.94 5.18
N ILE A 2 18.92 -5.39 5.25
CA ILE A 2 19.84 -5.28 4.11
C ILE A 2 19.60 -6.51 3.23
N GLY A 3 18.52 -6.45 2.46
CA GLY A 3 18.19 -7.40 1.43
C GLY A 3 18.23 -6.73 0.06
N LYS A 4 18.27 -7.51 -1.02
CA LYS A 4 18.25 -6.97 -2.38
C LYS A 4 16.81 -6.68 -2.78
N LEU A 5 16.54 -5.43 -3.17
CA LEU A 5 15.26 -5.08 -3.77
C LEU A 5 15.23 -5.60 -5.21
N THR A 6 14.20 -6.37 -5.54
CA THR A 6 14.02 -6.96 -6.88
C THR A 6 12.54 -7.14 -7.20
N GLN A 7 12.23 -7.58 -8.42
CA GLN A 7 10.89 -7.99 -8.83
C GLN A 7 10.83 -9.52 -9.00
N ARG A 8 9.82 -10.17 -8.42
CA ARG A 8 9.51 -11.61 -8.60
C ARG A 8 8.01 -11.77 -8.83
N ASP A 9 7.62 -12.49 -9.89
CA ASP A 9 6.21 -12.74 -10.26
C ASP A 9 5.34 -11.47 -10.28
N GLY A 10 5.89 -10.35 -10.77
CA GLY A 10 5.21 -9.05 -10.83
C GLY A 10 5.11 -8.31 -9.49
N LYS A 11 5.69 -8.84 -8.41
CA LYS A 11 5.72 -8.22 -7.08
C LYS A 11 7.10 -7.65 -6.77
N VAL A 12 7.12 -6.54 -6.05
CA VAL A 12 8.37 -5.99 -5.51
C VAL A 12 8.68 -6.69 -4.19
N VAL A 13 9.88 -7.25 -4.09
CA VAL A 13 10.31 -8.03 -2.93
C VAL A 13 11.66 -7.53 -2.40
N CYS A 14 11.91 -7.80 -1.13
CA CYS A 14 13.22 -7.71 -0.50
C CYS A 14 13.74 -9.14 -0.30
N GLU A 15 14.75 -9.54 -1.07
CA GLU A 15 15.43 -10.83 -0.90
C GLU A 15 16.37 -10.75 0.29
N LEU A 16 16.14 -11.60 1.29
CA LEU A 16 16.96 -11.69 2.51
C LEU A 16 18.12 -12.67 2.31
N ASP A 17 17.83 -13.79 1.64
CA ASP A 17 18.75 -14.83 1.20
C ASP A 17 18.13 -15.58 0.01
N GLU A 18 18.71 -16.73 -0.39
CA GLU A 18 18.28 -17.48 -1.59
C GLU A 18 16.84 -17.99 -1.53
N ASP A 19 16.36 -18.36 -0.33
CA ASP A 19 15.04 -18.96 -0.12
C ASP A 19 14.06 -18.03 0.59
N HIS A 20 14.55 -16.98 1.27
CA HIS A 20 13.72 -16.07 2.04
C HIS A 20 13.63 -14.70 1.39
N TYR A 21 12.39 -14.28 1.12
CA TYR A 21 12.08 -12.93 0.68
C TYR A 21 10.84 -12.40 1.39
N VAL A 22 10.70 -11.07 1.39
CA VAL A 22 9.52 -10.40 1.92
C VAL A 22 8.90 -9.55 0.82
N GLU A 23 7.59 -9.73 0.59
CA GLU A 23 6.82 -8.86 -0.29
C GLU A 23 6.76 -7.45 0.30
N LEU A 24 7.21 -6.46 -0.48
CA LEU A 24 7.23 -5.08 0.00
C LEU A 24 5.83 -4.52 0.22
N ALA A 25 4.80 -5.06 -0.44
CA ALA A 25 3.41 -4.66 -0.19
C ALA A 25 3.01 -4.93 1.28
N THR A 26 3.50 -6.02 1.87
CA THR A 26 3.29 -6.33 3.29
C THR A 26 3.99 -5.30 4.18
N VAL A 27 5.24 -4.96 3.86
CA VAL A 27 5.99 -3.94 4.60
C VAL A 27 5.32 -2.56 4.48
N ALA A 28 4.78 -2.22 3.30
CA ALA A 28 4.05 -0.98 3.06
C ALA A 28 2.82 -0.86 3.97
N ARG A 29 2.05 -1.95 4.12
CA ARG A 29 0.89 -2.02 5.03
C ARG A 29 1.30 -1.79 6.49
N LEU A 30 2.37 -2.47 6.95
CA LEU A 30 2.91 -2.30 8.30
C LEU A 30 3.38 -0.86 8.59
N CYS A 31 3.82 -0.15 7.56
CA CYS A 31 4.31 1.23 7.66
C CYS A 31 3.22 2.28 7.40
N GLU A 32 1.95 1.89 7.30
CA GLU A 32 0.84 2.77 6.92
C GLU A 32 1.12 3.57 5.63
N PHE A 33 1.87 2.96 4.70
CA PHE A 33 2.27 3.56 3.42
C PHE A 33 3.11 4.85 3.54
N LYS A 34 3.75 5.09 4.69
CA LYS A 34 4.64 6.24 4.90
C LYS A 34 6.06 5.92 4.40
N ALA A 35 6.55 6.69 3.44
CA ALA A 35 7.88 6.48 2.85
C ALA A 35 9.02 6.50 3.87
N SER A 36 8.95 7.37 4.88
CA SER A 36 9.94 7.46 5.96
C SER A 36 9.98 6.20 6.82
N GLU A 37 8.81 5.68 7.23
CA GLU A 37 8.72 4.44 8.01
C GLU A 37 9.11 3.21 7.19
N PHE A 38 8.78 3.24 5.90
CA PHE A 38 9.17 2.21 4.95
C PHE A 38 10.69 2.15 4.77
N ALA A 39 11.37 3.29 4.61
CA ALA A 39 12.83 3.37 4.57
C ALA A 39 13.47 2.86 5.88
N LYS A 40 12.92 3.25 7.04
CA LYS A 40 13.38 2.77 8.36
C LYS A 40 13.25 1.26 8.50
N ASN A 41 12.12 0.67 8.12
CA ASN A 41 11.91 -0.79 8.16
C ASN A 41 12.88 -1.53 7.23
N LEU A 42 13.15 -0.95 6.07
CA LEU A 42 14.18 -1.44 5.16
C LEU A 42 15.62 -1.12 5.63
N LYS A 43 15.81 -0.41 6.75
CA LYS A 43 17.13 0.01 7.29
C LYS A 43 18.02 0.64 6.22
N ILE A 44 17.44 1.48 5.37
CA ILE A 44 18.14 2.27 4.36
C ILE A 44 17.73 3.74 4.48
N SER A 45 18.55 4.65 3.96
CA SER A 45 18.17 6.05 3.86
C SER A 45 17.06 6.28 2.82
N GLU A 46 16.30 7.36 2.95
CA GLU A 46 15.29 7.74 1.95
C GLU A 46 15.91 7.96 0.56
N ARG A 47 17.13 8.49 0.50
CA ARG A 47 17.89 8.65 -0.75
C ARG A 47 18.21 7.29 -1.40
N GLN A 48 18.64 6.32 -0.61
CA GLN A 48 18.88 4.96 -1.12
C GLN A 48 17.56 4.31 -1.57
N LEU A 49 16.48 4.49 -0.80
CA LEU A 49 15.17 3.98 -1.15
C LEU A 49 14.70 4.54 -2.51
N GLU A 50 14.75 5.86 -2.71
CA GLU A 50 14.44 6.51 -3.99
C GLU A 50 15.25 5.93 -5.14
N ARG A 51 16.57 5.84 -4.98
CA ARG A 51 17.46 5.30 -6.01
C ARG A 51 17.14 3.85 -6.35
N LEU A 52 17.01 2.99 -5.35
CA LEU A 52 16.76 1.56 -5.53
C LEU A 52 15.39 1.31 -6.15
N PHE A 53 14.34 2.00 -5.70
CA PHE A 53 13.01 1.89 -6.31
C PHE A 53 13.04 2.27 -7.78
N ARG A 54 13.58 3.44 -8.13
CA ARG A 54 13.64 3.88 -9.53
C ARG A 54 14.39 2.89 -10.40
N GLN A 55 15.51 2.34 -9.90
CA GLN A 55 16.31 1.35 -10.63
C GLN A 55 15.57 0.04 -10.86
N GLN A 56 14.77 -0.42 -9.89
CA GLN A 56 14.17 -1.75 -9.94
C GLN A 56 12.73 -1.74 -10.45
N THR A 57 11.95 -0.69 -10.19
CA THR A 57 10.51 -0.60 -10.51
C THR A 57 10.19 0.48 -11.53
N GLY A 58 11.15 1.36 -11.87
CA GLY A 58 10.93 2.48 -12.78
C GLY A 58 10.11 3.64 -12.19
N THR A 59 9.68 3.55 -10.93
CA THR A 59 8.88 4.59 -10.25
C THR A 59 9.49 5.03 -8.93
N THR A 60 8.92 6.07 -8.32
CA THR A 60 9.33 6.54 -6.99
C THR A 60 8.69 5.69 -5.90
N PRO A 61 9.33 5.53 -4.73
CA PRO A 61 8.72 4.87 -3.58
C PRO A 61 7.38 5.49 -3.19
N LYS A 62 7.28 6.83 -3.25
CA LYS A 62 6.05 7.56 -2.89
C LYS A 62 4.89 7.21 -3.81
N ALA A 63 5.11 7.21 -5.12
CA ALA A 63 4.10 6.84 -6.11
C ALA A 63 3.68 5.38 -5.91
N TRP A 64 4.64 4.47 -5.81
CA TRP A 64 4.35 3.06 -5.60
C TRP A 64 3.59 2.79 -4.29
N LEU A 65 3.97 3.44 -3.18
CA LEU A 65 3.26 3.31 -1.90
C LEU A 65 1.83 3.84 -1.98
N ARG A 66 1.58 4.91 -2.75
CA ARG A 66 0.23 5.41 -3.04
C ARG A 66 -0.59 4.34 -3.76
N ASP A 67 -0.02 3.72 -4.80
CA ASP A 67 -0.70 2.67 -5.57
C ASP A 67 -1.02 1.47 -4.68
N GLN A 68 -0.05 0.99 -3.90
CA GLN A 68 -0.26 -0.12 -2.95
C GLN A 68 -1.32 0.19 -1.90
N ARG A 69 -1.39 1.44 -1.44
CA ARG A 69 -2.41 1.90 -0.51
C ARG A 69 -3.81 1.79 -1.11
N MET A 70 -3.95 2.17 -2.38
CA MET A 70 -5.22 2.12 -3.09
C MET A 70 -5.62 0.69 -3.43
N ILE A 71 -4.68 -0.14 -3.89
CA ILE A 71 -4.90 -1.60 -4.07
C ILE A 71 -5.42 -2.21 -2.78
N TYR A 72 -4.80 -1.92 -1.64
CA TYR A 72 -5.26 -2.43 -0.35
C TYR A 72 -6.63 -1.86 0.06
N ALA A 73 -6.91 -0.58 -0.20
CA ALA A 73 -8.24 -0.01 0.02
C ALA A 73 -9.31 -0.78 -0.79
N LYS A 74 -9.02 -1.08 -2.06
CA LYS A 74 -9.92 -1.84 -2.93
C LYS A 74 -10.14 -3.26 -2.41
N GLU A 75 -9.08 -3.95 -1.98
CA GLU A 75 -9.21 -5.27 -1.33
C GLU A 75 -10.15 -5.23 -0.11
N LEU A 76 -10.06 -4.19 0.72
CA LEU A 76 -10.92 -4.03 1.90
C LEU A 76 -12.38 -3.76 1.50
N PHE A 77 -12.60 -2.91 0.51
CA PHE A 77 -13.94 -2.68 -0.04
C PHE A 77 -14.53 -3.95 -0.66
N ASP A 78 -13.72 -4.75 -1.34
CA ASP A 78 -14.16 -6.01 -1.94
C ASP A 78 -14.53 -7.06 -0.90
N ARG A 79 -13.97 -6.95 0.32
CA ARG A 79 -14.37 -7.72 1.51
C ARG A 79 -15.59 -7.13 2.23
N GLY A 80 -16.21 -6.08 1.72
CA GLY A 80 -17.41 -5.46 2.29
C GLY A 80 -17.14 -4.53 3.49
N MET A 81 -15.91 -4.05 3.65
CA MET A 81 -15.57 -3.15 4.75
C MET A 81 -16.20 -1.76 4.55
N HIS A 82 -16.77 -1.20 5.62
CA HIS A 82 -17.33 0.15 5.60
C HIS A 82 -16.23 1.21 5.36
N LYS A 83 -16.49 2.21 4.50
CA LYS A 83 -15.51 3.23 4.09
C LYS A 83 -14.74 3.94 5.21
N ARG A 84 -15.38 4.18 6.37
CA ARG A 84 -14.68 4.80 7.52
C ARG A 84 -13.61 3.87 8.09
N LEU A 85 -13.88 2.57 8.16
CA LEU A 85 -12.92 1.59 8.62
C LEU A 85 -11.78 1.42 7.61
N VAL A 86 -12.09 1.41 6.31
CA VAL A 86 -11.08 1.39 5.24
C VAL A 86 -10.14 2.60 5.35
N SER A 87 -10.67 3.80 5.58
CA SER A 87 -9.86 5.01 5.82
C SER A 87 -8.87 4.83 6.98
N THR A 88 -9.32 4.26 8.09
CA THR A 88 -8.48 4.02 9.27
C THR A 88 -7.42 2.96 9.01
N ILE A 89 -7.80 1.80 8.47
CA ILE A 89 -6.89 0.68 8.20
C ILE A 89 -5.82 1.05 7.18
N THR A 90 -6.16 1.88 6.19
CA THR A 90 -5.18 2.37 5.20
C THR A 90 -4.33 3.52 5.73
N GLY A 91 -4.46 3.93 7.00
CA GLY A 91 -3.57 4.88 7.68
C GLY A 91 -3.84 6.35 7.38
N PHE A 92 -5.04 6.72 6.90
CA PHE A 92 -5.35 8.12 6.63
C PHE A 92 -5.68 8.85 7.94
N LYS A 93 -5.07 10.03 8.13
CA LYS A 93 -5.32 10.86 9.32
C LYS A 93 -6.73 11.44 9.39
N SER A 94 -7.38 11.60 8.23
CA SER A 94 -8.74 12.11 8.16
C SER A 94 -9.50 11.45 7.01
N TYR A 95 -10.80 11.29 7.20
CA TYR A 95 -11.68 10.73 6.18
C TYR A 95 -11.77 11.61 4.94
N SER A 96 -11.73 12.94 5.07
CA SER A 96 -11.80 13.85 3.92
C SER A 96 -10.59 13.68 2.99
N HIS A 97 -9.39 13.49 3.55
CA HIS A 97 -8.19 13.21 2.75
C HIS A 97 -8.29 11.84 2.07
N PHE A 98 -8.74 10.81 2.79
CA PHE A 98 -9.00 9.50 2.21
C PHE A 98 -9.99 9.57 1.04
N ALA A 99 -11.13 10.23 1.23
CA ALA A 99 -12.18 10.32 0.22
C ALA A 99 -11.70 11.05 -1.04
N SER A 100 -10.92 12.12 -0.87
CA SER A 100 -10.31 12.85 -1.97
C SER A 100 -9.33 11.96 -2.76
N GLU A 101 -8.44 11.26 -2.07
CA GLU A 101 -7.46 10.37 -2.71
C GLU A 101 -8.11 9.20 -3.45
N VAL A 102 -9.10 8.55 -2.82
CA VAL A 102 -9.86 7.46 -3.44
C VAL A 102 -10.58 7.95 -4.70
N SER A 103 -11.25 9.11 -4.63
CA SER A 103 -11.95 9.66 -5.79
C SER A 103 -11.00 10.03 -6.92
N GLN A 104 -9.84 10.61 -6.59
CA GLN A 104 -8.82 10.93 -7.59
C GLN A 104 -8.22 9.67 -8.23
N TYR A 105 -8.01 8.62 -7.46
CA TYR A 105 -7.36 7.40 -7.93
C TYR A 105 -8.29 6.48 -8.72
N PHE A 106 -9.52 6.29 -8.26
CA PHE A 106 -10.49 5.36 -8.86
C PHE A 106 -11.54 6.03 -9.75
N GLY A 107 -11.67 7.37 -9.70
CA GLY A 107 -12.77 8.08 -10.35
C GLY A 107 -14.14 7.86 -9.68
N GLN A 108 -14.17 7.27 -8.48
CA GLN A 108 -15.38 6.91 -7.73
C GLN A 108 -15.24 7.31 -6.26
N GLN A 109 -16.32 7.77 -5.64
CA GLN A 109 -16.33 8.07 -4.21
C GLN A 109 -16.21 6.78 -3.37
N PRO A 110 -15.68 6.85 -2.13
CA PRO A 110 -15.60 5.68 -1.24
C PRO A 110 -16.93 4.95 -1.05
N LYS A 111 -18.06 5.68 -1.04
CA LYS A 111 -19.40 5.09 -0.91
C LYS A 111 -19.79 4.22 -2.10
N GLU A 112 -19.30 4.54 -3.30
CA GLU A 112 -19.59 3.80 -4.53
C GLU A 112 -18.74 2.51 -4.62
N LEU A 113 -17.55 2.53 -4.02
CA LEU A 113 -16.69 1.34 -3.91
C LEU A 113 -17.12 0.39 -2.80
N GLU A 114 -17.74 0.92 -1.74
CA GLU A 114 -18.30 0.14 -0.64
C GLU A 114 -19.41 -0.78 -1.16
N LYS A 115 -19.18 -2.10 -1.09
CA LYS A 115 -20.24 -3.06 -1.40
C LYS A 115 -21.41 -2.85 -0.45
N ALA A 116 -22.63 -3.00 -0.95
CA ALA A 116 -23.81 -3.02 -0.10
C ALA A 116 -23.57 -4.00 1.06
N PRO A 117 -23.98 -3.64 2.29
CA PRO A 117 -23.86 -4.57 3.40
C PRO A 117 -24.50 -5.89 2.99
N VAL A 118 -23.74 -6.98 3.08
CA VAL A 118 -24.31 -8.32 2.94
C VAL A 118 -25.41 -8.38 4.00
N ALA A 119 -26.67 -8.43 3.57
CA ALA A 119 -27.78 -8.63 4.48
C ALA A 119 -27.48 -9.92 5.23
N VAL A 120 -27.18 -9.83 6.52
CA VAL A 120 -27.10 -10.99 7.38
C VAL A 120 -28.53 -11.51 7.43
N VAL A 121 -28.80 -12.56 6.67
CA VAL A 121 -30.03 -13.33 6.80
C VAL A 121 -30.03 -13.85 8.24
N SER A 122 -31.08 -13.48 8.96
CA SER A 122 -31.27 -13.72 10.39
C SER A 122 -31.27 -15.20 10.76
#